data_AF-A0A1B6KH66-F1
#
_entry.id   AF-A0A1B6KH66-F1
#
_cell.length_a   1.000
_cell.length_b   1.000
_cell.length_c   1.000
_cell.angle_alpha   90.00
_cell.angle_beta   90.00
_cell.angle_gamma   90.00
#
_symmetry.space_group_name_H-M   'P 1'
#
loop_
_entity.id
_entity.type
_entity.pdbx_description
1 polymer ?
#
loop_
_entity_poly.entity_id
_entity_poly.type
_entity_poly.pdbx_seq_one_letter_code
_entity_poly.pdbx_strand_id
1 'polypeptide(L)'
;RFPSFQSHYTRAKNPNRKYLSSDLNVTLLHKLYTDCCVENGIVPVSVDIYRRTFNTEYNLHFHAPRSDTCSKCDAYKVKTAALNDETEIRRLTTEHDIHLRKAELAWTS
;
A
#
# COMPACT_ATOMS: atom_id res chain seq x y z
N ARG A 1 11.31 14.47 8.17
CA ARG A 1 10.66 14.08 6.88
C ARG A 1 10.48 12.58 6.91
N PHE A 2 9.25 12.06 6.84
CA PHE A 2 8.98 10.61 6.94
C PHE A 2 8.98 9.96 5.54
N PRO A 3 9.53 8.74 5.39
CA PRO A 3 9.41 7.99 4.15
C PRO A 3 7.95 7.55 3.95
N SER A 4 7.39 7.88 2.80
CA SER A 4 6.07 7.44 2.35
C SER A 4 6.22 6.61 1.08
N PHE A 5 5.48 5.51 0.96
CA PHE A 5 5.47 4.66 -0.22
C PHE A 5 4.11 4.67 -0.91
N GLN A 6 4.10 4.33 -2.19
CA GLN A 6 2.89 4.24 -2.99
C GLN A 6 2.61 2.76 -3.28
N SER A 7 1.39 2.29 -2.99
CA SER A 7 1.02 0.88 -3.20
C SER A 7 0.99 0.56 -4.70
N HIS A 8 1.70 -0.51 -5.07
CA HIS A 8 1.88 -1.02 -6.43
C HIS A 8 0.55 -1.32 -7.17
N TYR A 9 -0.46 -1.84 -6.46
CA TYR A 9 -1.69 -2.34 -7.08
C TYR A 9 -2.86 -1.34 -7.06
N THR A 10 -2.81 -0.33 -6.20
CA THR A 10 -3.90 0.66 -6.09
C THR A 10 -3.62 1.96 -6.85
N ARG A 11 -2.44 2.11 -7.47
CA ARG A 11 -2.04 3.31 -8.23
C ARG A 11 -2.99 3.64 -9.39
N ALA A 12 -3.46 2.63 -10.11
CA ALA A 12 -4.44 2.79 -11.19
C ALA A 12 -5.85 3.19 -10.70
N LYS A 13 -6.19 2.93 -9.43
CA LYS A 13 -7.49 3.28 -8.84
C LYS A 13 -7.44 4.52 -7.93
N ASN A 14 -6.28 4.86 -7.38
CA ASN A 14 -6.10 5.94 -6.41
C ASN A 14 -4.69 6.56 -6.55
N PRO A 15 -4.41 7.34 -7.61
CA PRO A 15 -3.07 7.82 -7.96
C PRO A 15 -2.46 8.81 -6.94
N ASN A 16 -3.28 9.42 -6.08
CA ASN A 16 -2.84 10.38 -5.07
C ASN A 16 -2.65 9.79 -3.67
N ARG A 17 -2.83 8.47 -3.51
CA ARG A 17 -2.85 7.83 -2.19
C ARG A 17 -1.44 7.43 -1.78
N LYS A 18 -0.95 7.97 -0.67
CA LYS A 18 0.39 7.70 -0.12
C LYS A 18 0.26 6.94 1.19
N TYR A 19 1.15 6.00 1.42
CA TYR A 19 1.13 5.14 2.60
C TYR A 19 2.37 5.38 3.46
N LEU A 20 2.20 5.38 4.77
CA LEU A 20 3.29 5.47 5.74
C LEU A 20 3.68 4.07 6.23
N SER A 21 4.91 3.92 6.75
CA SER A 21 5.39 2.63 7.29
C SER A 21 4.41 2.04 8.30
N SER A 22 4.27 0.72 8.28
CA SER A 22 3.44 -0.05 9.22
C SER A 22 3.78 0.22 10.69
N ASP A 23 5.02 0.66 10.95
CA ASP A 23 5.54 1.00 12.28
C ASP A 23 5.17 2.44 12.72
N LEU A 24 4.72 3.29 11.79
CA LEU A 24 4.21 4.62 12.08
C LEU A 24 2.72 4.53 12.39
N ASN A 25 2.35 4.81 13.64
CA ASN A 25 0.95 4.97 14.03
C ASN A 25 0.61 6.47 14.20
N VAL A 26 -0.68 6.80 14.04
CA VAL A 26 -1.21 8.17 14.27
C VAL A 26 -0.72 8.76 15.58
N THR A 27 -0.66 7.95 16.63
CA THR A 27 -0.33 8.40 17.98
C THR A 27 1.13 8.86 18.06
N LEU A 28 2.05 8.16 17.41
CA LEU A 28 3.47 8.49 17.33
C LEU A 28 3.68 9.76 16.49
N LEU A 29 2.94 9.90 15.38
CA LEU A 29 2.98 11.11 14.56
C LEU A 29 2.41 12.33 15.26
N HIS A 30 1.30 12.16 16.01
CA HIS A 30 0.75 13.23 16.83
C HIS A 30 1.73 13.63 17.94
N LYS A 31 2.40 12.66 18.58
CA LYS A 31 3.46 12.93 19.56
C LYS A 31 4.61 13.74 18.96
N LEU A 32 5.15 13.32 17.82
CA LEU A 32 6.23 14.05 17.14
C LEU A 32 5.79 15.45 16.66
N TYR A 33 4.53 15.60 16.26
CA TYR A 33 3.94 16.90 15.95
C TYR A 33 3.86 17.77 17.20
N THR A 34 3.40 17.24 18.32
CA THR A 34 3.32 17.94 19.60
C THR A 34 4.70 18.37 20.08
N ASP A 35 5.69 17.48 20.04
CA ASP A 35 7.07 17.78 20.43
C ASP A 35 7.65 18.91 19.57
N CYS A 36 7.45 18.85 18.24
CA CYS A 36 7.85 19.93 17.32
C CYS A 36 7.12 21.25 17.60
N CYS A 37 5.81 21.21 17.89
CA CYS A 37 5.05 22.41 18.26
C CYS A 37 5.60 23.06 19.54
N VAL A 38 5.91 22.25 20.57
CA VAL A 38 6.49 22.74 21.83
C VAL A 38 7.86 23.37 21.58
N GLU A 39 8.72 22.73 20.79
CA GLU A 39 10.04 23.27 20.43
C GLU A 39 9.96 24.62 19.68
N ASN A 40 8.88 24.82 18.91
CA ASN A 40 8.66 26.05 18.14
C ASN A 40 7.75 27.07 18.86
N GLY A 41 7.34 26.80 20.12
CA GLY A 41 6.45 27.68 20.89
C GLY A 41 5.02 27.78 20.33
N ILE A 42 4.59 26.77 19.55
CA ILE A 42 3.26 26.68 18.94
C ILE A 42 2.36 25.82 19.84
N VAL A 43 1.11 26.23 20.03
CA VAL A 43 0.12 25.40 20.74
C VAL A 43 -0.35 24.27 19.81
N PRO A 44 -0.13 23.01 20.18
CA PRO A 44 -0.54 21.87 19.36
C PRO A 44 -2.06 21.67 19.39
N VAL A 45 -2.62 21.22 18.26
CA VAL A 45 -4.04 20.82 18.20
C VAL A 45 -4.27 19.45 18.86
N SER A 46 -5.52 19.18 19.24
CA SER A 46 -5.90 17.88 19.79
C SER A 46 -5.69 16.75 18.78
N VAL A 47 -5.50 15.53 19.30
CA VAL A 47 -5.29 14.33 18.47
C VAL A 47 -6.44 14.08 17.50
N ASP A 48 -7.68 14.45 17.87
CA ASP A 48 -8.86 14.32 17.01
C ASP A 48 -8.83 15.28 15.82
N ILE A 49 -8.44 16.54 16.06
CA ILE A 49 -8.27 17.53 14.98
C ILE A 49 -7.11 17.10 14.08
N TYR A 50 -5.99 16.70 14.69
CA TYR A 50 -4.84 16.18 13.95
C TYR A 50 -5.23 14.99 13.07
N ARG A 51 -5.97 14.01 13.61
CA ARG A 51 -6.47 12.85 12.86
C ARG A 51 -7.38 13.25 11.71
N ARG A 52 -8.32 14.18 11.93
CA ARG A 52 -9.23 14.63 10.87
C ARG A 52 -8.44 15.27 9.74
N THR A 53 -7.62 16.28 10.04
CA THR A 53 -6.80 16.97 9.04
C THR A 53 -5.85 16.01 8.33
N PHE A 54 -5.21 15.10 9.07
CA PHE A 54 -4.31 14.09 8.49
C PHE A 54 -5.04 13.17 7.48
N ASN A 55 -6.27 12.75 7.78
CA ASN A 55 -7.03 11.85 6.90
C ASN A 55 -7.74 12.59 5.76
N THR A 56 -8.17 13.85 5.94
CA THR A 56 -8.93 14.60 4.92
C THR A 56 -8.03 15.40 3.98
N GLU A 57 -6.99 16.04 4.51
CA GLU A 57 -6.17 16.99 3.74
C GLU A 57 -4.94 16.34 3.12
N TYR A 58 -4.37 15.31 3.76
CA TYR A 58 -3.10 14.73 3.33
C TYR A 58 -3.23 13.41 2.54
N ASN A 59 -4.41 12.79 2.51
CA ASN A 59 -4.67 11.50 1.83
C ASN A 59 -3.58 10.43 2.12
N LEU A 60 -3.04 10.47 3.34
CA LEU A 60 -2.00 9.59 3.85
C LEU A 60 -2.68 8.48 4.66
N HIS A 61 -2.45 7.22 4.29
CA HIS A 61 -3.01 6.07 5.00
C HIS A 61 -1.90 5.28 5.68
N PHE A 62 -2.09 4.91 6.94
CA PHE A 62 -1.12 4.13 7.73
C PHE A 62 -0.99 2.67 7.27
N HIS A 63 -2.01 2.20 6.57
CA HIS A 63 -2.06 0.85 6.06
C HIS A 63 -2.36 0.92 4.58
N ALA A 64 -1.50 0.28 3.78
CA ALA A 64 -1.93 -0.15 2.47
C ALA A 64 -3.18 -1.04 2.68
N PRO A 65 -4.25 -0.89 1.87
CA PRO A 65 -5.24 -1.94 1.82
C PRO A 65 -4.48 -3.26 1.60
N ARG A 66 -4.85 -4.32 2.34
CA ARG A 66 -4.29 -5.68 2.23
C ARG A 66 -4.61 -6.31 0.86
N SER A 67 -4.29 -5.61 -0.21
CA SER A 67 -4.25 -6.10 -1.58
C SER A 67 -2.79 -6.00 -2.04
N ASP A 68 -1.88 -6.57 -1.25
CA ASP A 68 -0.54 -6.93 -1.73
C ASP A 68 -0.61 -8.17 -2.63
N THR A 69 -1.78 -8.81 -2.71
CA THR A 69 -2.01 -9.95 -3.56
C THR A 69 -2.92 -9.60 -4.73
N CYS A 70 -2.48 -9.96 -5.92
CA CYS A 70 -3.33 -9.99 -7.09
C CYS A 70 -4.20 -11.25 -7.00
N SER A 71 -5.52 -11.07 -7.00
CA SER A 71 -6.48 -12.18 -6.94
C SER A 71 -6.29 -13.21 -8.06
N LYS A 72 -5.78 -12.79 -9.22
CA LYS A 72 -5.37 -13.72 -10.30
C LYS A 72 -4.11 -14.51 -9.94
N CYS A 73 -3.09 -13.87 -9.37
CA CYS A 73 -1.89 -14.58 -8.90
C CYS A 73 -2.22 -15.58 -7.80
N ASP A 74 -3.10 -15.22 -6.87
CA ASP A 74 -3.58 -16.16 -5.83
C ASP A 74 -4.34 -17.33 -6.45
N ALA A 75 -5.21 -17.06 -7.43
CA ALA A 75 -5.92 -18.11 -8.16
C ALA A 75 -4.98 -19.03 -8.95
N TYR A 76 -3.93 -18.51 -9.58
CA TYR A 76 -2.93 -19.34 -10.26
C TYR A 76 -2.18 -20.23 -9.27
N LYS A 77 -1.71 -19.69 -8.15
CA LYS A 77 -1.03 -20.47 -7.10
C LYS A 77 -1.88 -21.61 -6.56
N VAL A 78 -3.16 -21.35 -6.27
CA VAL A 78 -4.10 -22.36 -5.78
C VAL A 78 -4.33 -23.44 -6.85
N LYS A 79 -4.53 -23.05 -8.12
CA LYS A 79 -4.76 -24.00 -9.22
C LYS A 79 -3.53 -24.86 -9.50
N THR A 80 -2.33 -24.28 -9.55
CA THR A 80 -1.10 -25.04 -9.79
C THR A 80 -0.79 -26.02 -8.66
N ALA A 81 -1.10 -25.65 -7.40
CA ALA A 81 -0.89 -26.54 -6.25
C ALA A 81 -1.89 -27.70 -6.19
N ALA A 82 -3.05 -27.57 -6.83
CA ALA A 82 -4.09 -28.60 -6.87
C ALA A 82 -3.99 -29.55 -8.07
N LEU A 83 -3.09 -29.28 -9.02
CA LEU A 83 -2.91 -30.07 -10.24
C LEU A 83 -1.75 -31.05 -10.09
N ASN A 84 -1.93 -32.25 -10.64
CA ASN A 84 -0.87 -33.25 -10.80
C ASN A 84 -0.44 -33.41 -12.27
N ASP A 85 -1.15 -32.76 -13.20
CA ASP A 85 -0.82 -32.80 -14.63
C ASP A 85 0.23 -31.74 -14.98
N GLU A 86 1.41 -32.20 -15.40
CA GLU A 86 2.55 -31.34 -15.71
C GLU A 86 2.28 -30.42 -16.91
N THR A 87 1.48 -30.86 -17.89
CA THR A 87 1.08 -30.03 -19.03
C THR A 87 0.20 -28.86 -18.62
N GLU A 88 -0.81 -29.09 -17.79
CA GLU A 88 -1.68 -28.02 -17.30
C GLU A 88 -0.97 -27.08 -16.31
N ILE A 89 -0.05 -27.59 -15.49
CA ILE A 89 0.80 -26.77 -14.62
C ILE A 89 1.65 -25.81 -15.47
N ARG A 90 2.28 -26.30 -16.54
CA ARG A 90 3.06 -25.45 -17.46
C ARG A 90 2.19 -24.38 -18.11
N ARG A 91 0.99 -24.75 -18.57
CA ARG A 91 0.03 -23.80 -19.17
C ARG A 91 -0.33 -22.66 -18.21
N LEU A 92 -0.72 -22.99 -16.98
CA LEU A 92 -1.06 -22.00 -15.95
C LEU A 92 0.13 -21.14 -15.55
N THR A 93 1.34 -21.73 -15.52
CA THR A 93 2.57 -20.99 -15.23
C THR A 93 2.87 -19.97 -16.33
N THR A 94 2.69 -20.32 -17.60
CA THR A 94 2.82 -19.39 -18.72
C THR A 94 1.77 -18.28 -18.68
N GLU A 95 0.51 -18.59 -18.36
CA GLU A 95 -0.54 -17.58 -18.19
C GLU A 95 -0.23 -16.61 -17.03
N HIS A 96 0.36 -17.14 -15.95
CA HIS A 96 0.81 -16.33 -14.82
C HIS A 96 1.99 -15.42 -15.21
N ASP A 97 2.99 -15.91 -15.94
CA ASP A 97 4.12 -15.10 -16.42
C ASP A 97 3.66 -13.95 -17.33
N ILE A 98 2.76 -14.24 -18.29
CA ILE A 98 2.18 -13.21 -19.16
C ILE A 98 1.45 -12.14 -18.35
N HIS A 99 0.72 -12.55 -17.30
CA HIS A 99 0.04 -11.62 -16.41
C HIS A 99 1.02 -10.69 -15.68
N LEU A 100 2.14 -11.23 -15.18
CA LEU A 100 3.18 -10.45 -14.50
C LEU A 100 3.86 -9.46 -15.45
N ARG A 101 4.26 -9.89 -16.65
CA ARG A 101 4.87 -9.01 -17.66
C ARG A 101 3.96 -7.85 -18.07
N LYS A 102 2.66 -8.09 -18.21
CA LYS A 102 1.69 -7.03 -18.52
C LYS A 102 1.59 -6.00 -17.37
N ALA A 103 1.68 -6.45 -16.13
CA ALA A 103 1.71 -5.57 -14.98
C ALA A 103 3.00 -4.74 -14.92
N GLU A 104 4.15 -5.34 -15.23
CA GLU A 104 5.45 -4.64 -15.31
C GLU A 104 5.47 -3.57 -16.41
N LEU A 105 4.94 -3.88 -17.60
CA LEU A 105 4.85 -2.90 -18.71
C LEU A 105 3.93 -1.72 -18.39
N ALA A 106 2.86 -1.95 -17.63
CA ALA A 106 1.98 -0.89 -17.16
C ALA A 106 2.62 -0.02 -16.05
N TRP A 107 3.73 -0.47 -15.44
CA TRP A 107 4.49 0.29 -14.45
C TRP A 107 5.56 1.18 -15.08
N THR A 108 6.20 0.73 -16.17
CA THR A 108 7.25 1.46 -16.88
C THR A 108 6.75 2.47 -17.93
N SER A 109 5.45 2.45 -18.27
CA SER A 109 4.83 3.35 -19.26
C SER A 109 4.22 4.62 -18.66
#